data_AF-A0A3B5ZZ26-F1
#
_entry.id   AF-A0A3B5ZZ26-F1
#
_cell.length_a   1.000
_cell.length_b   1.000
_cell.length_c   1.000
_cell.angle_alpha   90.00
_cell.angle_beta   90.00
_cell.angle_gamma   90.00
#
_symmetry.space_group_name_H-M   'P 1'
#
loop_
_entity.id
_entity.type
_entity.pdbx_description
1 polymer ?
#
loop_
_entity_poly.entity_id
_entity_poly.type
_entity_poly.pdbx_seq_one_letter_code
_entity_poly.pdbx_strand_id
1 'polypeptide(L)'
;MGTNCWRRKHRNFLTSHDIRLKTIVLGYYKGFQAQVDFVTFFVLNARSLESIHLVVDSRNYSREFVSGQREKLQIEKRASRGARLSFTTDSHHDVSSIGNLNDLDLANPFACRC
;
A
#
# COMPACT_ATOMS: atom_id res chain seq x y z
N MET A 1 22.16 -8.37 -2.43
CA MET A 1 21.18 -7.40 -1.88
C MET A 1 21.12 -6.20 -2.82
N GLY A 2 20.00 -6.00 -3.51
CA GLY A 2 19.82 -4.88 -4.44
C GLY A 2 19.72 -3.54 -3.70
N THR A 3 20.40 -2.52 -4.19
CA THR A 3 20.37 -1.19 -3.55
C THR A 3 19.05 -0.48 -3.87
N ASN A 4 18.38 0.08 -2.85
CA ASN A 4 17.16 0.86 -3.04
C ASN A 4 17.41 2.08 -3.93
N CYS A 5 16.96 2.02 -5.19
CA CYS A 5 17.19 3.06 -6.19
C CYS A 5 16.47 4.38 -5.87
N TRP A 6 15.34 4.31 -5.15
CA TRP A 6 14.57 5.50 -4.74
C TRP A 6 15.39 6.41 -3.82
N ARG A 7 16.08 5.84 -2.83
CA ARG A 7 16.96 6.60 -1.93
C ARG A 7 18.06 7.34 -2.68
N ARG A 8 18.71 6.68 -3.65
CA ARG A 8 19.77 7.31 -4.46
C ARG A 8 19.20 8.45 -5.30
N LYS A 9 18.08 8.22 -5.98
CA LYS A 9 17.43 9.21 -6.85
C LYS A 9 17.02 10.47 -6.07
N HIS A 10 16.57 10.32 -4.82
CA HIS A 10 16.02 11.42 -4.03
C HIS A 10 16.95 11.93 -2.94
N ARG A 11 18.25 11.60 -2.97
CA ARG A 11 19.22 11.98 -1.93
C ARG A 11 19.30 13.50 -1.72
N ASN A 12 19.37 14.28 -2.79
CA ASN A 12 19.47 15.75 -2.72
C ASN A 12 18.16 16.41 -2.23
N PHE A 13 17.03 15.76 -2.45
CA PHE A 13 15.75 16.20 -1.92
C PHE A 13 15.72 16.04 -0.40
N LEU A 14 16.17 14.90 0.11
CA LEU A 14 16.20 14.61 1.56
C LEU A 14 17.15 15.50 2.37
N THR A 15 18.18 16.08 1.76
CA THR A 15 19.11 16.98 2.46
C THR A 15 18.53 18.38 2.70
N SER A 16 17.48 18.76 1.96
CA SER A 16 16.91 20.11 1.99
C SER A 16 15.42 20.15 2.33
N HIS A 17 14.71 19.02 2.23
CA HIS A 17 13.27 18.94 2.42
C HIS A 17 12.88 17.84 3.41
N ASP A 18 12.02 18.20 4.35
CA ASP A 18 11.37 17.23 5.23
C ASP A 18 10.12 16.65 4.55
N ILE A 19 9.95 15.33 4.61
CA ILE A 19 8.79 14.66 4.03
C ILE A 19 7.64 14.72 5.04
N ARG A 20 6.66 15.58 4.76
CA ARG A 20 5.47 15.79 5.59
C ARG A 20 4.34 14.78 5.37
N LEU A 21 4.62 13.66 4.69
CA LEU A 21 3.64 12.60 4.45
C LEU A 21 3.27 11.94 5.78
N LYS A 22 1.96 11.87 6.07
CA LYS A 22 1.44 11.28 7.31
C LYS A 22 0.93 9.86 7.15
N THR A 23 0.36 9.52 6.00
CA THR A 23 -0.30 8.22 5.79
C THR A 23 0.09 7.64 4.45
N ILE A 24 0.32 6.33 4.45
CA ILE A 24 0.46 5.52 3.24
C ILE A 24 -0.66 4.50 3.23
N VAL A 25 -1.42 4.45 2.14
CA VAL A 25 -2.32 3.34 1.83
C VAL A 25 -1.87 2.78 0.50
N LEU A 26 -1.48 1.50 0.48
CA LEU A 26 -1.03 0.82 -0.73
C LEU A 26 -1.91 -0.41 -0.98
N GLY A 27 -2.80 -0.27 -1.96
CA GLY A 27 -3.63 -1.35 -2.49
C GLY A 27 -2.80 -2.40 -3.22
N TYR A 28 -3.29 -3.64 -3.22
CA TYR A 28 -2.67 -4.78 -3.94
C TYR A 28 -1.16 -4.93 -3.65
N TYR A 29 -0.79 -4.80 -2.38
CA TYR A 29 0.56 -5.04 -1.92
C TYR A 29 0.89 -6.54 -2.02
N LYS A 30 1.82 -6.86 -2.92
CA LYS A 30 2.32 -8.22 -3.18
C LYS A 30 3.73 -8.44 -2.61
N GLY A 31 4.37 -7.38 -2.11
CA GLY A 31 5.70 -7.47 -1.52
C GLY A 31 6.83 -7.63 -2.54
N PHE A 32 6.60 -7.26 -3.80
CA PHE A 32 7.65 -7.19 -4.82
C PHE A 32 8.59 -6.02 -4.54
N GLN A 33 9.82 -6.14 -5.04
CA GLN A 33 10.92 -5.23 -4.70
C GLN A 33 10.56 -3.74 -4.90
N ALA A 34 9.87 -3.38 -5.99
CA ALA A 34 9.47 -2.00 -6.23
C ALA A 34 8.51 -1.45 -5.16
N GLN A 35 7.55 -2.25 -4.69
CA GLN A 35 6.62 -1.85 -3.63
C GLN A 35 7.34 -1.75 -2.28
N VAL A 36 8.20 -2.73 -1.97
CA VAL A 36 9.05 -2.71 -0.77
C VAL A 36 9.93 -1.47 -0.76
N ASP A 37 10.59 -1.16 -1.88
CA ASP A 37 11.47 0.00 -1.99
C ASP A 37 10.73 1.32 -1.83
N PHE A 38 9.54 1.42 -2.41
CA PHE A 38 8.66 2.57 -2.27
C PHE A 38 8.26 2.79 -0.81
N VAL A 39 7.71 1.78 -0.13
CA VAL A 39 7.25 1.93 1.26
C VAL A 39 8.44 2.18 2.20
N THR A 40 9.54 1.43 2.02
CA THR A 40 10.76 1.57 2.84
C THR A 40 11.38 2.96 2.71
N PHE A 41 11.28 3.59 1.52
CA PHE A 41 11.75 4.96 1.34
C PHE A 41 11.05 5.92 2.31
N PHE A 42 9.73 5.87 2.42
CA PHE A 42 9.00 6.74 3.33
C PHE A 42 9.15 6.33 4.79
N VAL A 43 9.10 5.03 5.10
CA VAL A 43 9.32 4.52 6.46
C VAL A 43 10.60 5.10 7.06
N LEU A 44 11.68 5.12 6.28
CA LEU A 44 12.99 5.51 6.78
C LEU A 44 13.30 7.00 6.65
N ASN A 45 12.44 7.82 6.03
CA ASN A 45 12.73 9.23 5.78
C ASN A 45 11.60 10.20 6.19
N ALA A 46 10.35 9.77 6.28
CA ALA A 46 9.23 10.62 6.66
C ALA A 46 9.07 10.69 8.18
N ARG A 47 9.46 11.83 8.77
CA ARG A 47 9.39 12.07 10.22
C ARG A 47 7.98 12.32 10.72
N SER A 48 7.08 12.79 9.86
CA SER A 48 5.66 13.01 10.17
C SER A 48 4.79 11.78 9.88
N LEU A 49 5.38 10.64 9.50
CA LEU A 49 4.59 9.46 9.16
C LEU A 49 3.88 8.92 10.41
N GLU A 50 2.58 8.74 10.33
CA GLU A 50 1.70 8.29 11.41
C GLU A 50 1.18 6.87 11.13
N SER A 51 0.85 6.56 9.87
CA SER A 51 0.27 5.26 9.52
C SER A 51 0.69 4.72 8.15
N ILE A 52 0.79 3.39 8.07
CA ILE A 52 1.10 2.62 6.86
C ILE A 52 0.10 1.47 6.82
N HIS A 53 -0.73 1.45 5.77
CA HIS A 53 -1.76 0.46 5.53
C HIS A 53 -1.45 -0.25 4.21
N LEU A 54 -1.08 -1.53 4.31
CA LEU A 54 -0.77 -2.35 3.15
C LEU A 54 -1.91 -3.35 2.96
N VAL A 55 -2.66 -3.20 1.87
CA VAL A 55 -3.77 -4.10 1.53
C VAL A 55 -3.22 -5.23 0.69
N VAL A 56 -3.29 -6.45 1.22
CA VAL A 56 -2.75 -7.66 0.63
C VAL A 56 -3.91 -8.51 0.09
N ASP A 57 -3.69 -9.21 -1.01
CA ASP A 57 -4.63 -10.23 -1.46
C ASP A 57 -4.76 -11.34 -0.39
N SER A 58 -5.98 -11.73 -0.04
CA SER A 58 -6.24 -12.74 0.99
C SER A 58 -5.54 -14.07 0.72
N ARG A 59 -5.35 -14.45 -0.56
CA ARG A 59 -4.64 -15.67 -0.97
C ARG A 59 -3.14 -15.61 -0.67
N ASN A 60 -2.57 -14.41 -0.53
CA ASN A 60 -1.16 -14.17 -0.22
C ASN A 60 -0.93 -13.75 1.24
N TYR A 61 -1.99 -13.61 2.03
CA TYR A 61 -1.89 -13.17 3.41
C TYR A 61 -1.60 -14.37 4.33
N SER A 62 -0.37 -14.44 4.82
CA SER A 62 0.01 -15.38 5.88
C SER A 62 0.81 -14.66 6.97
N ARG A 63 0.92 -15.29 8.15
CA ARG A 63 1.73 -14.76 9.27
C ARG A 63 3.20 -14.64 8.87
N GLU A 64 3.70 -15.62 8.12
CA GLU A 64 5.07 -15.69 7.62
C GLU A 64 5.32 -14.58 6.60
N PHE A 65 4.36 -14.35 5.68
CA PHE A 65 4.41 -13.24 4.75
C PHE A 65 4.49 -11.90 5.50
N VAL A 66 3.56 -11.65 6.43
CA VAL A 66 3.53 -10.41 7.22
C VAL A 66 4.85 -10.21 7.97
N SER A 67 5.36 -11.24 8.65
CA SER A 67 6.62 -11.18 9.38
C SER A 67 7.80 -10.81 8.47
N GLY A 68 7.94 -11.50 7.34
CA GLY A 68 9.00 -11.23 6.36
C GLY A 68 8.90 -9.83 5.75
N GLN A 69 7.67 -9.30 5.57
CA GLN A 69 7.49 -7.94 5.08
C GLN A 69 7.84 -6.89 6.14
N ARG A 70 7.53 -7.11 7.43
CA ARG A 70 7.95 -6.19 8.51
C ARG A 70 9.47 -6.01 8.55
N GLU A 71 10.21 -7.10 8.35
CA GLU A 71 11.68 -7.06 8.28
C GLU A 71 12.16 -6.28 7.05
N LYS A 72 11.66 -6.63 5.86
CA LYS A 72 12.03 -5.95 4.59
C LYS A 72 11.75 -4.46 4.61
N LEU A 73 10.62 -4.07 5.20
CA LEU A 73 10.20 -2.66 5.33
C LEU A 73 11.00 -1.89 6.38
N GLN A 74 11.83 -2.58 7.18
CA GLN A 74 12.68 -1.99 8.21
C GLN A 74 11.88 -1.11 9.19
N ILE A 75 10.70 -1.56 9.58
CA ILE A 75 9.78 -0.75 10.41
C ILE A 75 10.40 -0.35 11.75
N GLU A 76 11.33 -1.13 12.29
CA GLU A 76 12.03 -0.80 13.54
C GLU A 76 13.06 0.34 13.38
N LYS A 77 13.45 0.67 12.14
CA LYS A 77 14.35 1.78 11.81
C LYS A 77 13.61 3.01 11.28
N ARG A 78 12.28 3.05 11.45
CA ARG A 78 11.43 4.14 10.97
C ARG A 78 11.87 5.50 11.49
N ALA A 79 11.80 6.53 10.65
CA ALA A 79 12.13 7.90 11.02
C ALA A 79 11.12 8.47 12.03
N SER A 80 9.84 8.13 11.89
CA SER A 80 8.80 8.46 12.86
C SER A 80 8.60 7.32 13.84
N ARG A 81 8.98 7.51 15.12
CA ARG A 81 8.85 6.49 16.17
C ARG A 81 7.39 6.04 16.37
N GLY A 82 6.43 6.94 16.13
CA GLY A 82 5.00 6.70 16.29
C GLY A 82 4.31 6.04 15.10
N ALA A 83 4.97 5.91 13.94
CA ALA A 83 4.33 5.35 12.75
C ALA A 83 3.87 3.90 12.99
N ARG A 84 2.61 3.62 12.67
CA ARG A 84 2.00 2.30 12.83
C ARG A 84 1.89 1.59 11.47
N LEU A 85 2.38 0.37 11.40
CA LEU A 85 2.24 -0.51 10.23
C LEU A 85 1.12 -1.51 10.48
N SER A 86 0.20 -1.60 9.52
CA SER A 86 -0.85 -2.60 9.49
C SER A 86 -0.93 -3.25 8.12
N PHE A 87 -1.23 -4.55 8.13
CA PHE A 87 -1.59 -5.29 6.94
C PHE A 87 -3.06 -5.65 7.07
N THR A 88 -3.81 -5.39 6.02
CA THR A 88 -5.20 -5.84 5.90
C THR A 88 -5.33 -6.65 4.64
N THR A 89 -6.37 -7.48 4.57
CA THR A 89 -6.76 -8.11 3.32
C THR A 89 -7.89 -7.33 2.70
N ASP A 90 -7.89 -7.19 1.38
CA ASP A 90 -9.13 -6.83 0.71
C ASP A 90 -10.09 -8.02 0.85
N SER A 91 -11.30 -7.76 1.37
CA SER A 91 -12.39 -8.72 1.27
C SER A 91 -12.94 -8.67 -0.14
N HIS A 92 -12.10 -8.98 -1.14
CA HIS A 92 -12.63 -9.35 -2.44
C HIS A 92 -13.39 -10.64 -2.21
N HIS A 93 -14.69 -10.52 -1.97
CA HIS A 93 -15.66 -11.55 -2.29
C HIS A 93 -15.30 -11.97 -3.71
N ASP A 94 -14.86 -13.21 -3.85
CA ASP A 94 -14.59 -13.81 -5.13
C ASP A 94 -15.86 -13.58 -5.97
N VAL A 95 -15.79 -12.65 -6.92
CA VAL A 95 -16.93 -12.27 -7.79
C VAL A 95 -17.31 -13.46 -8.69
N SER A 96 -16.60 -14.59 -8.57
CA SER A 96 -17.00 -15.90 -9.08
C SER A 96 -18.38 -16.38 -8.60
N SER A 97 -19.05 -15.68 -7.68
CA SER A 97 -20.47 -15.91 -7.35
C SER A 97 -21.45 -14.89 -7.92
N ILE A 98 -21.08 -14.04 -8.90
CA ILE A 98 -22.09 -13.35 -9.72
C ILE A 98 -22.64 -14.35 -10.74
N GLY A 99 -23.39 -15.33 -10.24
CA GLY A 99 -24.36 -16.07 -11.03
C GLY A 99 -25.49 -15.11 -11.36
N ASN A 100 -25.53 -14.67 -12.62
CA ASN A 100 -26.63 -13.95 -13.28
C ASN A 100 -26.93 -12.52 -12.78
N LEU A 101 -26.22 -11.53 -13.35
CA LEU A 101 -26.71 -10.15 -13.50
C LEU A 101 -27.59 -10.00 -14.75
N ASN A 102 -28.52 -10.93 -14.97
CA ASN A 102 -29.48 -10.80 -16.08
C ASN A 102 -30.68 -9.91 -15.72
N ASP A 103 -30.70 -9.29 -14.55
CA ASP A 103 -31.85 -8.54 -14.02
C ASP A 103 -31.54 -7.06 -13.71
N LEU A 104 -30.40 -6.55 -14.19
CA LEU A 104 -30.19 -5.10 -14.21
C LEU A 104 -30.89 -4.56 -15.46
N ASP A 105 -32.14 -4.13 -15.30
CA ASP A 105 -32.79 -3.22 -16.22
C ASP A 105 -31.89 -1.98 -16.38
N LEU A 106 -31.17 -1.95 -17.49
CA LEU A 106 -30.33 -0.84 -17.96
C LEU A 106 -31.21 0.29 -18.46
N ALA A 107 -32.25 0.66 -17.70
CA ALA A 107 -32.95 1.90 -17.91
C ALA A 107 -31.93 3.02 -17.84
N ASN A 108 -31.63 3.62 -19.00
CA ASN A 108 -30.64 4.67 -19.13
C ASN A 108 -31.04 5.84 -18.21
N PRO A 109 -30.28 6.13 -17.14
CA PRO A 109 -30.63 7.19 -16.19
C PRO A 109 -30.50 8.59 -16.80
N PHE A 110 -29.99 8.70 -18.03
CA PHE A 110 -29.89 9.96 -18.79
C PHE A 110 -30.85 10.02 -19.97
N ALA A 111 -31.81 9.09 -20.10
CA ALA A 111 -32.85 9.20 -21.11
C ALA A 111 -33.78 10.39 -20.77
N CYS A 112 -33.49 11.55 -21.37
CA CYS A 112 -34.37 12.70 -21.36
C CYS A 112 -35.58 12.40 -22.25
N ARG A 113 -36.78 12.31 -21.67
CA ARG A 113 -38.04 12.30 -22.44
C ARG A 113 -38.41 13.75 -22.71
N CYS A 114 -37.89 14.31 -23.80
CA CYS A 114 -38.44 15.51 -24.41
C CYS A 114 -39.71 15.16 -25.20
#